data_AF-A0A963PUM5-F1
#
_entry.id   AF-A0A963PUM5-F1
#
_cell.length_a   1.000
_cell.length_b   1.000
_cell.length_c   1.000
_cell.angle_alpha   90.00
_cell.angle_beta   90.00
_cell.angle_gamma   90.00
#
_symmetry.space_group_name_H-M   'P 1'
#
loop_
_entity.id
_entity.type
_entity.pdbx_description
1 polymer ?
#
loop_
_entity_poly.entity_id
_entity_poly.type
_entity_poly.pdbx_seq_one_letter_code
_entity_poly.pdbx_strand_id
1 'polypeptide(L)' 'TNTCYSFVSPGEVIHVASVHAYVAAEKTFKAVAGSGGVSAARSEQEARYAMAWARNIWADTLG' A
#
# COMPACT_ATOMS: atom_id res chain seq x y z
N THR A 1 0.74 7.84 -3.06
CA THR A 1 1.31 6.52 -2.77
C THR A 1 0.24 5.48 -3.01
N ASN A 2 0.58 4.33 -3.61
CA ASN A 2 -0.29 3.17 -3.69
C ASN A 2 0.17 2.14 -2.65
N THR A 3 -0.77 1.53 -1.94
CA THR A 3 -0.49 0.46 -0.99
C THR A 3 -1.61 -0.57 -1.06
N CYS A 4 -1.24 -1.83 -1.22
CA CYS A 4 -2.16 -2.96 -1.17
C CYS A 4 -1.78 -3.84 0.01
N TYR A 5 -2.74 -4.10 0.90
CA TYR A 5 -2.60 -5.05 1.99
C TYR A 5 -3.28 -6.37 1.61
N SER A 6 -2.72 -7.49 2.05
CA SER A 6 -3.28 -8.83 1.83
C SER A 6 -3.20 -9.65 3.12
N PHE A 7 -4.36 -10.08 3.62
CA PHE A 7 -4.44 -11.04 4.72
C PHE A 7 -4.04 -12.42 4.21
N VAL A 8 -3.01 -13.00 4.81
CA VAL A 8 -2.49 -14.34 4.48
C VAL A 8 -2.90 -15.38 5.53
N SER A 9 -3.42 -14.92 6.66
CA SER A 9 -4.13 -15.68 7.68
C SER A 9 -5.15 -14.75 8.38
N PRO A 10 -5.98 -15.22 9.31
CA PRO A 10 -6.90 -14.34 10.05
C PRO A 10 -6.20 -13.24 10.85
N GLY A 11 -4.94 -13.46 11.24
CA GLY A 11 -4.19 -12.54 12.10
C GLY A 11 -2.99 -11.88 11.42
N GLU A 12 -2.55 -12.34 10.26
CA GLU A 12 -1.29 -11.92 9.65
C GLU A 12 -1.50 -11.33 8.25
N VAL A 13 -0.81 -10.23 7.97
CA VAL A 13 -0.89 -9.47 6.72
C VAL A 13 0.51 -9.28 6.12
N ILE A 14 0.56 -9.13 4.81
CA ILE A 14 1.66 -8.54 4.06
C ILE A 14 1.16 -7.33 3.26
N HIS A 15 2.06 -6.44 2.86
CA HIS A 15 1.76 -5.33 1.97
C HIS A 15 2.76 -5.23 0.82
N VAL A 16 2.33 -4.53 -0.23
CA VAL A 16 3.19 -3.90 -1.23
C VAL A 16 2.84 -2.41 -1.29
N ALA A 17 3.86 -1.56 -1.37
CA ALA A 17 3.69 -0.11 -1.47
C ALA A 17 4.61 0.50 -2.53
N SER A 18 4.17 1.59 -3.13
CA SER A 18 4.93 2.32 -4.15
C SER A 18 4.55 3.80 -4.21
N VAL A 19 5.52 4.66 -4.48
CA VAL A 19 5.31 6.09 -4.76
C VAL A 19 5.57 6.31 -6.24
N HIS A 20 4.64 6.99 -6.91
CA HIS A 20 4.74 7.26 -8.33
C HIS A 20 4.76 8.76 -8.59
N ALA A 21 5.54 9.17 -9.58
CA ALA A 21 5.58 10.53 -10.09
C ALA A 21 5.44 10.51 -11.61
N TYR A 22 4.80 11.54 -12.17
CA TYR A 22 4.69 11.69 -13.62
C TYR A 22 6.03 12.13 -14.21
N VAL A 23 6.49 11.43 -15.24
CA VAL A 23 7.69 11.73 -16.01
C VAL A 23 7.26 12.32 -17.35
N ALA A 24 7.31 13.65 -17.45
CA ALA A 24 6.77 14.38 -18.62
C ALA A 24 7.45 13.97 -19.94
N ALA A 25 8.76 13.72 -19.93
CA ALA A 25 9.51 13.29 -21.11
C ALA A 25 9.02 11.94 -21.66
N GLU A 26 8.56 11.05 -20.79
CA GLU A 26 8.08 9.70 -21.14
C GLU A 26 6.55 9.62 -21.19
N LYS A 27 5.87 10.73 -20.87
CA LYS A 27 4.41 10.86 -20.82
C LYS A 27 3.71 9.78 -19.97
N THR A 28 4.35 9.32 -18.91
CA THR A 28 3.83 8.24 -18.05
C THR A 28 4.19 8.45 -16.58
N PHE A 29 3.52 7.73 -15.68
CA PHE A 29 3.90 7.66 -14.28
C PHE A 29 4.93 6.54 -14.07
N LYS A 30 6.01 6.84 -13.36
CA LYS A 30 7.03 5.87 -12.95
C LYS A 30 7.13 5.82 -11.44
N ALA A 31 7.49 4.65 -10.92
CA ALA A 31 7.86 4.52 -9.51
C ALA A 31 9.09 5.40 -9.23
N VAL A 32 9.06 6.14 -8.12
CA VAL A 32 10.18 6.95 -7.67
C VAL A 32 11.30 6.00 -7.24
N ALA A 33 12.50 6.18 -7.78
CA ALA A 33 13.64 5.31 -7.50
C ALA A 33 13.95 5.27 -5.98
N GLY A 34 14.16 4.06 -5.44
CA GLY A 34 14.39 3.86 -4.01
C GLY A 34 13.15 3.97 -3.12
N SER A 35 11.96 4.24 -3.69
CA SER A 35 10.71 4.25 -2.93
C SER A 35 9.97 2.91 -3.00
N GLY A 36 9.04 2.71 -2.06
CA GLY A 36 8.17 1.53 -2.02
C GLY A 36 8.84 0.31 -1.40
N GLY A 37 8.23 -0.85 -1.63
CA GLY A 37 8.71 -2.13 -1.09
C GLY A 37 7.58 -3.11 -0.83
N VAL A 38 7.97 -4.26 -0.31
CA VAL A 38 7.07 -5.32 0.20
C VAL A 38 7.46 -5.66 1.63
N SER A 39 6.53 -6.24 2.40
CA SER A 39 6.86 -6.79 3.72
C SER A 39 7.95 -7.85 3.60
N ALA A 40 8.91 -7.84 4.53
CA ALA A 40 9.96 -8.88 4.59
C ALA A 40 9.40 -10.25 5.03
N ALA A 41 8.31 -10.26 5.78
CA ALA A 41 7.59 -11.44 6.22
C ALA A 41 6.13 -11.08 6.53
N ARG A 42 5.28 -12.10 6.74
CA ARG A 42 3.93 -11.93 7.30
C ARG A 42 3.97 -11.26 8.67
N SER A 43 2.99 -10.41 8.98
CA SER A 43 3.00 -9.56 10.17
C SER A 43 1.61 -9.39 10.80
N GLU A 44 1.51 -9.66 12.10
CA GLU A 44 0.28 -9.35 12.88
C GLU A 44 0.08 -7.85 13.07
N GLN A 45 1.16 -7.07 13.14
CA GLN A 45 1.08 -5.62 13.27
C GLN A 45 0.48 -5.00 12.00
N GLU A 46 0.79 -5.55 10.82
CA GLU A 46 0.21 -5.07 9.57
C GLU A 46 -1.30 -5.36 9.47
N ALA A 47 -1.84 -6.35 10.18
CA ALA A 47 -3.30 -6.57 10.22
C ALA A 47 -4.05 -5.37 10.79
N ARG A 48 -3.50 -4.73 11.83
CA ARG A 48 -4.06 -3.49 12.38
C ARG A 48 -3.97 -2.33 11.38
N TYR A 49 -2.87 -2.22 10.65
CA TYR A 49 -2.67 -1.18 9.64
C TYR A 49 -3.59 -1.38 8.43
N ALA A 50 -3.77 -2.61 7.95
CA ALA A 50 -4.67 -2.93 6.86
C ALA A 50 -6.12 -2.54 7.17
N MET A 51 -6.61 -2.86 8.38
CA MET A 51 -7.97 -2.46 8.79
C MET A 51 -8.12 -0.96 9.00
N ALA A 52 -7.08 -0.28 9.49
CA ALA A 52 -7.09 1.19 9.58
C ALA A 52 -7.12 1.84 8.19
N TRP A 53 -6.29 1.34 7.26
CA TRP A 53 -6.30 1.76 5.86
C TRP A 53 -7.68 1.57 5.22
N ALA A 54 -8.28 0.38 5.38
CA ALA A 54 -9.59 0.07 4.81
C ALA A 54 -10.68 1.03 5.31
N ARG A 55 -10.77 1.24 6.63
CA ARG A 55 -11.73 2.20 7.19
C ARG A 55 -11.51 3.62 6.69
N ASN A 56 -10.26 4.06 6.61
CA ASN A 56 -9.94 5.41 6.18
C ASN A 56 -10.23 5.64 4.70
N ILE A 57 -9.86 4.71 3.81
CA ILE A 57 -10.13 4.87 2.37
C ILE A 57 -11.62 4.81 2.06
N TRP A 58 -12.39 3.97 2.77
CA TRP A 58 -13.85 3.97 2.65
C TRP A 58 -14.44 5.29 3.13
N ALA A 59 -14.00 5.82 4.27
CA ALA A 59 -14.47 7.12 4.75
C ALA A 59 -14.13 8.26 3.78
N ASP A 60 -12.91 8.28 3.22
CA ASP A 60 -12.46 9.30 2.26
C ASP A 60 -13.21 9.25 0.92
N THR A 61 -13.61 8.05 0.49
CA THR A 61 -14.26 7.84 -0.81
C THR A 61 -15.80 7.91 -0.74
N LEU A 62 -16.39 7.50 0.39
CA LEU A 62 -17.84 7.28 0.52
C LEU A 62 -18.51 8.13 1.63
N GLY A 63 -17.74 8.75 2.53
CA GLY A 63 -18.25 9.60 3.63
C GLY A 63 -18.39 11.06 3.23
#